data_AF-A0A381R7M8-F1
#
_entry.id   AF-A0A381R7M8-F1
#
_cell.length_a   1.000
_cell.length_b   1.000
_cell.length_c   1.000
_cell.angle_alpha   90.00
_cell.angle_beta   90.00
_cell.angle_gamma   90.00
#
_symmetry.space_group_name_H-M   'P 1'
#
loop_
_entity.id
_entity.type
_entity.pdbx_description
1 polymer ?
#
loop_
_entity_poly.entity_id
_entity_poly.type
_entity_poly.pdbx_seq_one_letter_code
_entity_poly.pdbx_strand_id
1 'polypeptide(L)'
;MKRLILVMLLALFSMAYLNTVLAGGAPPPKDLLTGRFTQVDSRNRTAVFTKEGNKESQVLVLSVSMTEDNIPINKKVMVTLDKETGGNVIKDISIMFMDMTLQKIIALMVIGLVGGLLSGFIGSGGAFVLTPAMMSLGAPGAVAVASNMCHKFPKAMVGAYKRYKYGQVDLKLALVMAATAIIGVQMGVQVQKNILENWGNAGSNLYVSVVFVFVLIIVGGFVSYDAYKLLKNRHIEGGQKVPKMAESLMKLEIPPMMEFKVAKVRISAWVTIPIGLATGMLAATIAVGGFIGVPGMIYVVGASAVVASATELGIAFIMGAWGSIQWGLSGLIDIRLTLLILSTSLIGVQLGALGTTYVKDYMIKVVMAATMLVVAVSRGAKIPGYLSDIGWQDALDANLVFLLNNISFWALVAALSIAGMIITVAMIKGIVAHRVVGDS
;
A
#
# COMPACT_ATOMS: atom_id res chain seq x y z
N MET A 1 13.58 24.22 9.02
CA MET A 1 12.61 23.11 9.16
C MET A 1 11.16 23.57 8.97
N LYS A 2 10.60 24.47 9.80
CA LYS A 2 9.22 25.00 9.60
C LYS A 2 9.01 25.66 8.23
N ARG A 3 9.96 26.51 7.79
CA ARG A 3 9.90 27.16 6.46
C ARG A 3 9.97 26.17 5.30
N LEU A 4 10.79 25.11 5.38
CA LEU A 4 10.91 24.11 4.33
C LEU A 4 9.66 23.24 4.21
N ILE A 5 9.08 22.81 5.34
CA ILE A 5 7.82 22.04 5.38
C ILE A 5 6.66 22.90 4.86
N LEU A 6 6.61 24.18 5.24
CA LEU A 6 5.59 25.12 4.75
C LEU A 6 5.70 25.33 3.24
N VAL A 7 6.91 25.53 2.72
CA VAL A 7 7.18 25.65 1.27
C VAL A 7 6.82 24.36 0.54
N MET A 8 7.08 23.19 1.12
CA MET A 8 6.67 21.90 0.53
C MET A 8 5.17 21.71 0.50
N LEU A 9 4.45 22.03 1.59
CA LEU A 9 2.99 21.99 1.61
C LEU A 9 2.43 22.96 0.58
N LEU A 10 2.93 24.19 0.53
CA LEU A 10 2.52 25.19 -0.48
C LEU A 10 2.81 24.72 -1.91
N ALA A 11 3.96 24.10 -2.17
CA ALA A 11 4.31 23.55 -3.48
C ALA A 11 3.45 22.33 -3.88
N LEU A 12 3.11 21.46 -2.91
CA LEU A 12 2.17 20.35 -3.12
C LEU A 12 0.75 20.87 -3.39
N PHE A 13 0.29 21.87 -2.64
CA PHE A 13 -1.03 22.49 -2.85
C PHE A 13 -1.10 23.26 -4.17
N SER A 14 -0.03 23.96 -4.58
CA SER A 14 0.01 24.66 -5.87
C SER A 14 0.11 23.70 -7.05
N MET A 15 0.87 22.60 -6.95
CA MET A 15 0.83 21.51 -7.95
C MET A 15 -0.53 20.83 -8.03
N ALA A 16 -1.24 20.66 -6.90
CA ALA A 16 -2.61 20.16 -6.90
C ALA A 16 -3.54 21.09 -7.68
N TYR A 17 -3.38 22.41 -7.50
CA TYR A 17 -4.15 23.43 -8.21
C TYR A 17 -3.82 23.47 -9.72
N LEU A 18 -2.54 23.32 -10.08
CA LEU A 18 -2.12 23.24 -11.49
C LEU A 18 -2.63 21.97 -12.17
N ASN A 19 -2.65 20.82 -11.48
CA ASN A 19 -3.20 19.58 -12.02
C ASN A 19 -4.72 19.61 -12.10
N THR A 20 -5.46 20.28 -11.21
CA THR A 20 -6.90 20.48 -11.43
C THR A 20 -7.19 21.28 -12.72
N VAL A 21 -6.22 22.08 -13.19
CA VAL A 21 -6.32 22.87 -14.43
C VAL A 21 -5.75 22.13 -15.67
N LEU A 22 -4.71 21.31 -15.52
CA LEU A 22 -4.02 20.63 -16.63
C LEU A 22 -4.35 19.13 -16.79
N ALA A 23 -4.76 18.47 -15.72
CA ALA A 23 -5.22 17.09 -15.67
C ALA A 23 -6.57 17.11 -14.95
N GLY A 24 -7.58 17.60 -15.66
CA GLY A 24 -8.97 17.52 -15.19
C GLY A 24 -9.18 16.13 -14.61
N GLY A 25 -9.45 16.06 -13.30
CA GLY A 25 -9.82 14.81 -12.67
C GLY A 25 -11.02 14.33 -13.45
N ALA A 26 -10.78 13.36 -14.35
CA ALA A 26 -11.81 12.91 -15.26
C ALA A 26 -13.01 12.56 -14.37
N PRO A 27 -14.19 13.17 -14.60
CA PRO A 27 -15.39 12.72 -13.91
C PRO A 27 -15.46 11.20 -14.10
N PRO A 28 -15.96 10.45 -13.09
CA PRO A 28 -16.12 9.00 -13.25
C PRO A 28 -16.77 8.74 -14.62
N PRO A 29 -16.24 7.78 -15.42
CA PRO A 29 -16.73 7.58 -16.77
C PRO A 29 -18.25 7.42 -16.77
N LYS A 30 -18.91 7.77 -17.89
CA LYS A 30 -20.37 7.75 -17.97
C LYS A 30 -21.00 6.41 -17.53
N ASP A 31 -20.25 5.32 -17.64
CA ASP A 31 -20.66 3.94 -17.36
C ASP A 31 -20.41 3.50 -15.90
N LEU A 32 -19.75 4.33 -15.10
CA LEU A 32 -19.44 4.09 -13.69
C LEU A 32 -20.12 5.14 -12.85
N LEU A 33 -21.11 4.70 -12.08
CA LEU A 33 -21.94 5.57 -11.28
C LEU A 33 -21.71 5.29 -9.80
N THR A 34 -21.40 6.34 -9.05
CA THR A 34 -21.44 6.29 -7.58
C THR A 34 -22.75 6.88 -7.10
N GLY A 35 -23.37 6.26 -6.10
CA GLY A 35 -24.69 6.67 -5.65
C GLY A 35 -25.30 5.71 -4.66
N ARG A 36 -26.63 5.75 -4.53
CA ARG A 36 -27.41 4.89 -3.63
C ARG A 36 -28.66 4.40 -4.33
N PHE A 37 -29.05 3.17 -4.06
CA PHE A 37 -30.38 2.68 -4.41
C PHE A 37 -31.39 3.06 -3.32
N THR A 38 -32.52 3.62 -3.73
CA THR A 38 -33.60 4.04 -2.81
C THR A 38 -34.76 3.06 -2.81
N GLN A 39 -35.06 2.47 -3.96
CA GLN A 39 -36.14 1.52 -4.14
C GLN A 39 -35.77 0.47 -5.19
N VAL A 40 -36.25 -0.75 -5.01
CA VAL A 40 -36.15 -1.84 -5.98
C VAL A 40 -37.55 -2.29 -6.34
N ASP A 41 -37.79 -2.51 -7.63
CA ASP A 41 -39.02 -3.09 -8.17
C ASP A 41 -38.71 -4.46 -8.78
N SER A 42 -38.94 -5.50 -8.01
CA SER A 42 -38.82 -6.91 -8.39
C SER A 42 -39.59 -7.29 -9.65
N ARG A 43 -40.79 -6.72 -9.84
CA ARG A 43 -41.69 -7.13 -10.94
C ARG A 43 -41.17 -6.62 -12.27
N ASN A 44 -40.63 -5.41 -12.27
CA ASN A 44 -40.10 -4.77 -13.47
C ASN A 44 -38.60 -4.95 -13.64
N ARG A 45 -37.92 -5.63 -12.69
CA ARG A 45 -36.45 -5.79 -12.63
C ARG A 45 -35.71 -4.46 -12.73
N THR A 46 -36.21 -3.44 -12.04
CA THR A 46 -35.62 -2.10 -12.05
C THR A 46 -35.26 -1.64 -10.64
N ALA A 47 -34.25 -0.78 -10.54
CA ALA A 47 -33.86 -0.17 -9.29
C ALA A 47 -33.69 1.34 -9.47
N VAL A 48 -34.24 2.11 -8.55
CA VAL A 48 -34.12 3.57 -8.54
C VAL A 48 -32.78 3.93 -7.93
N PHE A 49 -31.92 4.53 -8.75
CA PHE A 49 -30.56 4.92 -8.39
C PHE A 49 -30.44 6.44 -8.35
N THR A 50 -30.02 6.97 -7.20
CA THR A 50 -29.69 8.39 -7.06
C THR A 50 -28.19 8.56 -7.17
N LYS A 51 -27.74 9.29 -8.20
CA LYS A 51 -26.31 9.55 -8.45
C LYS A 51 -25.73 10.48 -7.38
N GLU A 52 -24.48 10.28 -7.00
CA GLU A 52 -23.77 11.18 -6.11
C GLU A 52 -23.41 12.48 -6.85
N GLY A 53 -23.86 13.62 -6.32
CA GLY A 53 -23.63 14.95 -6.91
C GLY A 53 -24.77 15.47 -7.80
N ASN A 54 -25.70 14.62 -8.27
CA ASN A 54 -26.94 15.04 -8.93
C ASN A 54 -28.15 14.45 -8.19
N LYS A 55 -29.15 15.28 -7.82
CA LYS A 55 -30.33 14.82 -7.09
C LYS A 55 -31.33 14.04 -7.95
N GLU A 56 -31.14 14.03 -9.26
CA GLU A 56 -31.98 13.25 -10.18
C GLU A 56 -31.76 11.76 -9.96
N SER A 57 -32.88 11.07 -9.69
CA SER A 57 -32.90 9.63 -9.60
C SER A 57 -33.20 9.06 -10.98
N GLN A 58 -32.42 8.08 -11.39
CA GLN A 58 -32.61 7.37 -12.66
C GLN A 58 -32.99 5.92 -12.38
N VAL A 59 -33.77 5.34 -13.29
CA VAL A 59 -34.18 3.93 -13.19
C VAL A 59 -33.18 3.10 -13.96
N LEU A 60 -32.51 2.17 -13.27
CA LEU A 60 -31.57 1.24 -13.87
C LEU A 60 -32.18 -0.16 -13.94
N VAL A 61 -31.89 -0.89 -15.01
CA VAL A 61 -32.39 -2.25 -15.23
C VAL A 61 -31.41 -3.26 -14.63
N LEU A 62 -31.95 -4.26 -13.93
CA LEU A 62 -31.16 -5.34 -13.34
C LEU A 62 -30.83 -6.39 -14.41
N SER A 63 -29.57 -6.78 -14.50
CA SER A 63 -29.15 -7.88 -15.37
C SER A 63 -29.78 -9.21 -14.95
N VAL A 64 -29.83 -10.17 -15.88
CA VAL A 64 -30.53 -11.45 -15.73
C VAL A 64 -30.05 -12.24 -14.50
N SER A 65 -28.78 -12.07 -14.14
CA SER A 65 -28.10 -12.72 -13.00
C SER A 65 -28.33 -12.07 -11.63
N MET A 66 -28.94 -10.87 -11.54
CA MET A 66 -29.14 -10.16 -10.28
C MET A 66 -30.53 -10.42 -9.67
N THR A 67 -30.55 -10.82 -8.40
CA THR A 67 -31.74 -10.93 -7.55
C THR A 67 -31.89 -9.72 -6.63
N GLU A 68 -33.12 -9.47 -6.17
CA GLU A 68 -33.48 -8.32 -5.34
C GLU A 68 -32.65 -8.20 -4.05
N ASP A 69 -32.37 -9.35 -3.41
CA ASP A 69 -31.59 -9.45 -2.17
C ASP A 69 -30.13 -8.97 -2.32
N ASN A 70 -29.60 -8.97 -3.55
CA ASN A 70 -28.22 -8.58 -3.83
C ASN A 70 -28.06 -7.06 -3.99
N ILE A 71 -29.14 -6.28 -3.89
CA ILE A 71 -29.10 -4.83 -4.05
C ILE A 71 -29.07 -4.16 -2.66
N PRO A 72 -27.94 -3.57 -2.26
CA PRO A 72 -27.84 -2.92 -0.96
C PRO A 72 -28.54 -1.55 -0.97
N ILE A 73 -29.78 -1.53 -0.46
CA ILE A 73 -30.59 -0.30 -0.32
C ILE A 73 -29.92 0.66 0.68
N ASN A 74 -29.96 1.95 0.37
CA ASN A 74 -29.41 3.05 1.18
C ASN A 74 -27.90 2.96 1.49
N LYS A 75 -27.17 2.01 0.90
CA LYS A 75 -25.69 1.96 1.00
C LYS A 75 -25.06 2.70 -0.17
N LYS A 76 -23.89 3.29 0.08
CA LYS A 76 -23.10 3.90 -1.00
C LYS A 76 -22.50 2.78 -1.85
N VAL A 77 -22.90 2.75 -3.11
CA VAL A 77 -22.50 1.73 -4.07
C VAL A 77 -21.78 2.34 -5.26
N MET A 78 -20.97 1.50 -5.89
CA MET A 78 -20.44 1.70 -7.21
C MET A 78 -21.18 0.76 -8.15
N VAL A 79 -21.76 1.34 -9.19
CA VAL A 79 -22.54 0.63 -10.20
C VAL A 79 -21.78 0.69 -11.52
N THR A 80 -21.47 -0.47 -12.08
CA THR A 80 -20.91 -0.59 -13.42
C THR A 80 -22.03 -0.93 -14.39
N LEU A 81 -22.21 -0.10 -15.42
CA LEU A 81 -23.21 -0.30 -16.46
C LEU A 81 -22.66 -1.14 -17.60
N ASP A 82 -23.54 -1.93 -18.22
CA ASP A 82 -23.21 -2.69 -19.41
C ASP A 82 -23.16 -1.77 -20.65
N LYS A 83 -22.01 -1.77 -21.32
CA LYS A 83 -21.75 -0.98 -22.52
C LYS A 83 -22.46 -1.53 -23.75
N GLU A 84 -22.69 -2.84 -23.81
CA GLU A 84 -23.26 -3.49 -25.00
C GLU A 84 -24.78 -3.29 -25.10
N THR A 85 -25.45 -2.99 -23.98
CA THR A 85 -26.90 -2.79 -23.90
C THR A 85 -27.33 -1.32 -23.82
N GLY A 86 -26.46 -0.38 -24.25
CA GLY A 86 -26.79 1.04 -24.27
C GLY A 86 -26.78 1.74 -22.90
N GLY A 87 -26.10 1.19 -21.88
CA GLY A 87 -25.79 1.90 -20.63
C GLY A 87 -26.91 1.97 -19.58
N ASN A 88 -28.04 1.28 -19.77
CA ASN A 88 -29.14 1.25 -18.80
C ASN A 88 -29.22 -0.04 -17.96
N VAL A 89 -28.42 -1.07 -18.28
CA VAL A 89 -28.40 -2.34 -17.57
C VAL A 89 -27.22 -2.38 -16.61
N ILE A 90 -27.46 -2.83 -15.39
CA ILE A 90 -26.45 -2.97 -14.34
C ILE A 90 -25.66 -4.27 -14.55
N LYS A 91 -24.36 -4.14 -14.76
CA LYS A 91 -23.41 -5.26 -14.88
C LYS A 91 -22.90 -5.73 -13.52
N ASP A 92 -22.54 -4.80 -12.63
CA ASP A 92 -22.05 -5.11 -11.28
C ASP A 92 -22.50 -4.03 -10.28
N ILE A 93 -22.82 -4.46 -9.05
CA ILE A 93 -23.07 -3.57 -7.90
C ILE A 93 -22.12 -3.95 -6.79
N SER A 94 -21.28 -3.01 -6.41
CA SER A 94 -20.33 -3.20 -5.32
C SER A 94 -20.53 -2.15 -4.24
N ILE A 95 -20.65 -2.59 -2.99
CA ILE A 95 -20.66 -1.68 -1.84
C ILE A 95 -19.29 -0.98 -1.76
N MET A 96 -19.28 0.36 -1.80
CA MET A 96 -18.01 1.09 -1.72
C MET A 96 -17.39 0.98 -0.33
N PHE A 97 -18.21 1.02 0.71
CA PHE A 97 -17.73 1.08 2.08
C PHE A 97 -18.27 -0.07 2.92
N MET A 98 -17.34 -0.82 3.51
CA MET A 98 -17.65 -1.97 4.35
C MET A 98 -18.47 -1.57 5.59
N ASP A 99 -19.36 -2.47 6.02
CA ASP A 99 -20.06 -2.33 7.30
C ASP A 99 -19.09 -2.49 8.49
N MET A 100 -19.27 -1.64 9.50
CA MET A 100 -18.43 -1.60 10.70
C MET A 100 -19.08 -2.41 11.83
N THR A 101 -18.95 -3.73 11.77
CA THR A 101 -19.30 -4.59 12.92
C THR A 101 -18.24 -4.49 14.01
N LEU A 102 -18.59 -4.76 15.26
CA LEU A 102 -17.65 -4.72 16.39
C LEU A 102 -16.40 -5.58 16.15
N GLN A 103 -16.58 -6.79 15.58
CA GLN A 103 -15.49 -7.69 15.22
C GLN A 103 -14.54 -7.06 14.20
N LYS A 104 -15.08 -6.41 13.16
CA LYS A 104 -14.28 -5.73 12.13
C LYS A 104 -13.53 -4.53 12.71
N ILE A 105 -14.16 -3.75 13.59
CA ILE A 105 -13.50 -2.62 14.27
C ILE A 105 -12.29 -3.11 15.07
N ILE A 106 -12.46 -4.14 15.89
CA ILE A 106 -11.37 -4.74 16.68
C ILE A 106 -10.27 -5.27 15.75
N ALA A 107 -10.63 -6.01 14.70
CA ALA A 107 -9.66 -6.52 13.74
C ALA A 107 -8.85 -5.39 13.09
N LEU A 108 -9.51 -4.33 12.63
CA LEU A 108 -8.87 -3.16 12.03
C LEU A 108 -7.92 -2.43 13.00
N MET A 109 -8.28 -2.34 14.27
CA MET A 109 -7.42 -1.78 15.31
C MET A 109 -6.16 -2.64 15.52
N VAL A 110 -6.29 -3.98 15.57
CA VAL A 110 -5.14 -4.90 15.70
C VAL A 110 -4.25 -4.84 14.45
N ILE A 111 -4.84 -4.89 13.26
CA ILE A 111 -4.13 -4.73 11.98
C ILE A 111 -3.41 -3.39 11.94
N GLY A 112 -4.06 -2.32 12.39
CA GLY A 112 -3.48 -0.98 12.48
C GLY A 112 -2.24 -0.96 13.39
N LEU A 113 -2.33 -1.52 14.59
CA LEU A 113 -1.20 -1.59 15.53
C LEU A 113 0.00 -2.33 14.92
N VAL A 114 -0.22 -3.56 14.42
CA VAL A 114 0.87 -4.39 13.88
C VAL A 114 1.41 -3.82 12.56
N GLY A 115 0.55 -3.30 11.69
CA GLY A 115 0.99 -2.61 10.48
C GLY A 115 1.73 -1.30 10.78
N GLY A 116 1.37 -0.61 11.86
CA GLY A 116 2.15 0.48 12.44
C GLY A 116 3.54 0.00 12.82
N LEU A 117 3.63 -1.06 13.62
CA LEU A 117 4.90 -1.67 14.05
C LEU A 117 5.80 -2.02 12.86
N LEU A 118 5.24 -2.72 11.87
CA LEU A 118 5.93 -3.08 10.63
C LEU A 118 6.38 -1.86 9.84
N SER A 119 5.54 -0.84 9.74
CA SER A 119 5.88 0.40 9.07
C SER A 119 7.04 1.12 9.74
N GLY A 120 7.06 1.22 11.07
CA GLY A 120 8.14 1.88 11.77
C GLY A 120 9.46 1.12 11.65
N PHE A 121 9.38 -0.20 11.66
CA PHE A 121 10.53 -1.10 11.64
C PHE A 121 11.13 -1.30 10.24
N ILE A 122 10.31 -1.65 9.24
CA ILE A 122 10.73 -1.91 7.86
C ILE A 122 10.76 -0.64 7.03
N GLY A 123 9.98 0.39 7.38
CA GLY A 123 9.94 1.65 6.64
C GLY A 123 9.04 1.64 5.42
N SER A 124 8.56 0.47 4.97
CA SER A 124 7.73 0.31 3.77
C SER A 124 6.28 0.84 3.89
N GLY A 125 5.93 1.40 5.04
CA GLY A 125 4.59 1.91 5.32
C GLY A 125 3.61 0.87 5.89
N GLY A 126 4.01 -0.38 6.14
CA GLY A 126 3.11 -1.45 6.67
C GLY A 126 1.98 -1.85 5.72
N ALA A 127 1.92 -1.20 4.57
CA ALA A 127 0.79 -1.16 3.66
C ALA A 127 0.54 -2.51 2.97
N PHE A 128 1.59 -3.30 2.79
CA PHE A 128 1.55 -4.63 2.23
C PHE A 128 0.75 -5.63 3.05
N VAL A 129 0.60 -5.44 4.37
CA VAL A 129 -0.30 -6.28 5.16
C VAL A 129 -1.67 -5.63 5.26
N LEU A 130 -1.72 -4.29 5.35
CA LEU A 130 -2.96 -3.54 5.50
C LEU A 130 -3.91 -3.68 4.31
N THR A 131 -3.45 -3.52 3.07
CA THR A 131 -4.33 -3.63 1.89
C THR A 131 -4.92 -5.04 1.79
N PRO A 132 -4.13 -6.13 1.83
CA PRO A 132 -4.65 -7.49 1.89
C PRO A 132 -5.60 -7.74 3.05
N ALA A 133 -5.31 -7.19 4.23
CA ALA A 133 -6.16 -7.33 5.40
C ALA A 133 -7.52 -6.67 5.23
N MET A 134 -7.55 -5.43 4.75
CA MET A 134 -8.80 -4.71 4.45
C MET A 134 -9.61 -5.45 3.39
N MET A 135 -8.95 -5.94 2.33
CA MET A 135 -9.61 -6.75 1.30
C MET A 135 -10.16 -8.07 1.85
N SER A 136 -9.42 -8.75 2.73
CA SER A 136 -9.91 -9.98 3.40
C SER A 136 -11.11 -9.73 4.31
N LEU A 137 -11.22 -8.53 4.89
CA LEU A 137 -12.38 -8.11 5.67
C LEU A 137 -13.59 -7.71 4.79
N GLY A 138 -13.38 -7.63 3.47
CA GLY A 138 -14.41 -7.34 2.46
C GLY A 138 -14.32 -5.95 1.81
N ALA A 139 -13.21 -5.22 1.97
CA ALA A 139 -13.06 -3.91 1.34
C ALA A 139 -12.75 -4.11 -0.16
N PRO A 140 -13.41 -3.39 -1.08
CA PRO A 140 -13.02 -3.41 -2.48
C PRO A 140 -11.56 -2.99 -2.67
N GLY A 141 -10.85 -3.58 -3.63
CA GLY A 141 -9.42 -3.38 -3.84
C GLY A 141 -9.06 -1.92 -4.04
N ALA A 142 -9.79 -1.20 -4.89
CA ALA A 142 -9.59 0.23 -5.11
C ALA A 142 -9.77 1.05 -3.82
N VAL A 143 -10.81 0.75 -3.02
CA VAL A 143 -11.09 1.44 -1.76
C VAL A 143 -10.04 1.11 -0.71
N ALA A 144 -9.60 -0.15 -0.62
CA ALA A 144 -8.54 -0.58 0.27
C ALA A 144 -7.21 0.13 -0.07
N VAL A 145 -6.85 0.22 -1.35
CA VAL A 145 -5.65 0.93 -1.82
C VAL A 145 -5.74 2.44 -1.52
N ALA A 146 -6.85 3.08 -1.86
CA ALA A 146 -7.10 4.50 -1.60
C ALA A 146 -7.05 4.84 -0.11
N SER A 147 -7.74 4.05 0.71
CA SER A 147 -7.80 4.23 2.18
C SER A 147 -6.44 3.99 2.83
N ASN A 148 -5.69 2.99 2.36
CA ASN A 148 -4.32 2.75 2.83
C ASN A 148 -3.36 3.89 2.45
N MET A 149 -3.53 4.47 1.26
CA MET A 149 -2.74 5.64 0.86
C MET A 149 -3.00 6.82 1.79
N CYS A 150 -4.27 7.06 2.13
CA CYS A 150 -4.68 8.07 3.10
C CYS A 150 -4.09 7.82 4.50
N HIS A 151 -4.18 6.57 4.96
CA HIS A 151 -3.59 6.13 6.22
C HIS A 151 -2.07 6.33 6.29
N LYS A 152 -1.38 6.06 5.18
CA LYS A 152 0.07 6.14 5.07
C LYS A 152 0.60 7.54 5.32
N PHE A 153 -0.09 8.59 4.85
CA PHE A 153 0.34 9.99 4.96
C PHE A 153 0.72 10.44 6.39
N PRO A 154 -0.22 10.58 7.35
CA PRO A 154 0.08 11.16 8.65
C PRO A 154 1.00 10.26 9.48
N LYS A 155 0.86 8.94 9.34
CA LYS A 155 1.68 7.97 10.05
C LYS A 155 3.14 7.96 9.58
N ALA A 156 3.36 8.05 8.27
CA ALA A 156 4.71 8.12 7.71
C ALA A 156 5.43 9.39 8.17
N MET A 157 4.72 10.52 8.31
CA MET A 157 5.26 11.74 8.92
C MET A 157 5.81 11.48 10.33
N VAL A 158 5.01 10.85 11.19
CA VAL A 158 5.39 10.57 12.59
C VAL A 158 6.59 9.62 12.65
N GLY A 159 6.57 8.55 11.84
CA GLY A 159 7.68 7.60 11.75
C GLY A 159 8.97 8.24 11.22
N ALA A 160 8.88 8.99 10.12
CA ALA A 160 10.01 9.70 9.51
C ALA A 160 10.60 10.72 10.49
N TYR A 161 9.77 11.50 11.18
CA TYR A 161 10.24 12.47 12.17
C TYR A 161 11.00 11.81 13.32
N LYS A 162 10.46 10.70 13.85
CA LYS A 162 11.13 9.95 14.93
C LYS A 162 12.47 9.38 14.47
N ARG A 163 12.54 8.79 13.27
CA ARG A 163 13.80 8.22 12.74
C ARG A 163 14.78 9.28 12.25
N TYR A 164 14.30 10.46 11.86
CA TYR A 164 15.14 11.62 11.57
C TYR A 164 15.87 12.08 12.84
N LYS A 165 15.19 12.10 14.00
CA LYS A 165 15.86 12.36 15.30
C LYS A 165 16.93 11.34 15.65
N TYR A 166 16.82 10.10 15.16
CA TYR A 166 17.84 9.07 15.33
C TYR A 166 18.99 9.18 14.32
N GLY A 167 19.01 10.21 13.45
CA GLY A 167 20.03 10.38 12.42
C GLY A 167 19.98 9.34 11.29
N GLN A 168 18.85 8.64 11.14
CA GLN A 168 18.73 7.53 10.18
C GLN A 168 18.15 7.95 8.83
N VAL A 169 17.45 9.09 8.76
CA VAL A 169 16.76 9.55 7.54
C VAL A 169 17.69 10.40 6.68
N ASP A 170 17.91 10.00 5.43
CA ASP A 170 18.56 10.86 4.44
C ASP A 170 17.51 11.76 3.75
N LEU A 171 17.34 12.98 4.24
CA LEU A 171 16.32 13.90 3.72
C LEU A 171 16.53 14.24 2.24
N LYS A 172 17.78 14.30 1.76
CA LYS A 172 18.06 14.63 0.36
C LYS A 172 17.63 13.47 -0.53
N LEU A 173 17.97 12.24 -0.16
CA LEU A 173 17.53 11.04 -0.89
C LEU A 173 16.00 10.92 -0.88
N ALA A 174 15.36 11.15 0.27
CA ALA A 174 13.91 11.12 0.38
C ALA A 174 13.24 12.13 -0.57
N LEU A 175 13.73 13.38 -0.63
CA LEU A 175 13.16 14.41 -1.49
C LEU A 175 13.34 14.13 -2.98
N VAL A 176 14.54 13.69 -3.38
CA VAL A 176 14.84 13.34 -4.78
C VAL A 176 13.93 12.21 -5.25
N MET A 177 13.85 11.12 -4.49
CA MET A 177 13.00 9.99 -4.85
C MET A 177 11.52 10.35 -4.78
N ALA A 178 11.09 11.14 -3.78
CA ALA A 178 9.71 11.59 -3.66
C ALA A 178 9.24 12.44 -4.85
N ALA A 179 10.10 13.31 -5.40
CA ALA A 179 9.76 14.10 -6.58
C ALA A 179 9.38 13.20 -7.76
N THR A 180 10.14 12.14 -7.98
CA THR A 180 9.83 11.15 -9.03
C THR A 180 8.68 10.21 -8.65
N ALA A 181 8.52 9.91 -7.36
CA ALA A 181 7.39 9.11 -6.86
C ALA A 181 6.06 9.82 -7.04
N ILE A 182 6.01 11.16 -7.01
CA ILE A 182 4.79 11.93 -7.32
C ILE A 182 4.30 11.62 -8.75
N ILE A 183 5.22 11.58 -9.72
CA ILE A 183 4.91 11.21 -11.11
C ILE A 183 4.43 9.76 -11.16
N GLY A 184 5.14 8.85 -10.48
CA GLY A 184 4.73 7.46 -10.35
C GLY A 184 3.33 7.31 -9.76
N VAL A 185 2.97 8.09 -8.73
CA VAL A 185 1.63 8.08 -8.13
C VAL A 185 0.58 8.46 -9.15
N GLN A 186 0.80 9.48 -9.98
CA GLN A 186 -0.16 9.87 -11.02
C GLN A 186 -0.37 8.74 -12.03
N MET A 187 0.72 8.13 -12.51
CA MET A 187 0.64 6.96 -13.40
C MET A 187 -0.12 5.81 -12.74
N GLY A 188 0.17 5.52 -11.47
CA GLY A 188 -0.46 4.41 -10.76
C GLY A 188 -1.94 4.64 -10.45
N VAL A 189 -2.35 5.87 -10.12
CA VAL A 189 -3.77 6.23 -9.97
C VAL A 189 -4.49 6.03 -11.30
N GLN A 190 -3.89 6.48 -12.42
CA GLN A 190 -4.50 6.33 -13.73
C GLN A 190 -4.66 4.86 -14.13
N VAL A 191 -3.64 4.03 -13.90
CA VAL A 191 -3.71 2.58 -14.15
C VAL A 191 -4.83 1.95 -13.34
N GLN A 192 -4.90 2.25 -12.04
CA GLN A 192 -5.89 1.66 -11.16
C GLN A 192 -7.31 2.11 -11.48
N LYS A 193 -7.51 3.37 -11.88
CA LYS A 193 -8.79 3.86 -12.39
C LYS A 193 -9.17 3.13 -13.67
N ASN A 194 -8.29 3.07 -14.66
CA ASN A 194 -8.59 2.39 -15.93
C ASN A 194 -8.96 0.90 -15.74
N ILE A 195 -8.34 0.22 -14.78
CA ILE A 195 -8.69 -1.17 -14.43
C ILE A 195 -10.08 -1.24 -13.80
N LEU A 196 -10.35 -0.36 -12.83
CA LEU A 196 -11.67 -0.27 -12.19
C LEU A 196 -12.76 0.05 -13.22
N GLU A 197 -12.43 0.86 -14.22
CA GLU A 197 -13.34 1.28 -15.29
C GLU A 197 -13.69 0.16 -16.27
N ASN A 198 -12.71 -0.65 -16.64
CA ASN A 198 -12.93 -1.72 -17.62
C ASN A 198 -13.43 -3.02 -16.98
N TRP A 199 -12.97 -3.35 -15.77
CA TRP A 199 -13.18 -4.66 -15.14
C TRP A 199 -13.84 -4.60 -13.75
N GLY A 200 -14.28 -3.42 -13.31
CA GLY A 200 -14.99 -3.25 -12.05
C GLY A 200 -14.15 -3.59 -10.81
N ASN A 201 -14.82 -3.84 -9.68
CA ASN A 201 -14.14 -4.13 -8.42
C ASN A 201 -13.46 -5.50 -8.43
N ALA A 202 -14.05 -6.50 -9.09
CA ALA A 202 -13.44 -7.81 -9.26
C ALA A 202 -12.11 -7.73 -10.03
N GLY A 203 -12.06 -6.96 -11.12
CA GLY A 203 -10.82 -6.70 -11.85
C GLY A 203 -9.78 -5.93 -11.03
N SER A 204 -10.22 -4.93 -10.26
CA SER A 204 -9.34 -4.21 -9.33
C SER A 204 -8.77 -5.15 -8.25
N ASN A 205 -9.59 -6.04 -7.68
CA ASN A 205 -9.17 -7.03 -6.69
C ASN A 205 -8.14 -8.01 -7.27
N LEU A 206 -8.39 -8.49 -8.48
CA LEU A 206 -7.49 -9.39 -9.20
C LEU A 206 -6.16 -8.70 -9.47
N TYR A 207 -6.19 -7.51 -10.09
CA TYR A 207 -4.98 -6.76 -10.42
C TYR A 207 -4.13 -6.49 -9.18
N VAL A 208 -4.74 -5.97 -8.11
CA VAL A 208 -4.03 -5.72 -6.85
C VAL A 208 -3.38 -7.01 -6.36
N SER A 209 -4.10 -8.14 -6.34
CA SER A 209 -3.59 -9.41 -5.83
C SER A 209 -2.47 -10.00 -6.69
N VAL A 210 -2.59 -9.94 -8.02
CA VAL A 210 -1.57 -10.43 -8.96
C VAL A 210 -0.29 -9.63 -8.83
N VAL A 211 -0.38 -8.29 -8.86
CA VAL A 211 0.81 -7.42 -8.70
C VAL A 211 1.43 -7.60 -7.32
N PHE A 212 0.61 -7.75 -6.27
CA PHE A 212 1.09 -8.10 -4.94
C PHE A 212 1.92 -9.39 -4.94
N VAL A 213 1.35 -10.49 -5.46
CA VAL A 213 2.04 -11.79 -5.47
C VAL A 213 3.35 -11.71 -6.25
N PHE A 214 3.32 -11.10 -7.43
CA PHE A 214 4.51 -10.95 -8.27
C PHE A 214 5.62 -10.15 -7.57
N VAL A 215 5.30 -8.96 -7.07
CA VAL A 215 6.28 -8.09 -6.40
C VAL A 215 6.78 -8.73 -5.10
N LEU A 216 5.89 -9.29 -4.29
CA LEU A 216 6.25 -9.89 -3.00
C LEU A 216 7.11 -11.15 -3.17
N ILE A 217 6.85 -12.00 -4.17
CA ILE A 217 7.67 -13.18 -4.43
C ILE A 217 9.06 -12.79 -4.93
N ILE A 218 9.15 -11.90 -5.92
CA ILE A 218 10.43 -11.51 -6.53
C ILE A 218 11.30 -10.79 -5.50
N VAL A 219 10.77 -9.71 -4.93
CA VAL A 219 11.54 -8.89 -3.99
C VAL A 219 11.73 -9.63 -2.67
N GLY A 220 10.70 -10.33 -2.17
CA GLY A 220 10.78 -11.08 -0.92
C GLY A 220 11.74 -12.25 -1.03
N GLY A 221 11.76 -12.96 -2.17
CA GLY A 221 12.72 -14.01 -2.47
C GLY A 221 14.15 -13.48 -2.52
N PHE A 222 14.37 -12.35 -3.20
CA PHE A 222 15.68 -11.71 -3.27
C PHE A 222 16.19 -11.26 -1.89
N VAL A 223 15.34 -10.59 -1.11
CA VAL A 223 15.67 -10.15 0.26
C VAL A 223 15.88 -11.35 1.19
N SER A 224 15.09 -12.42 1.04
CA SER A 224 15.25 -13.66 1.80
C SER A 224 16.61 -14.29 1.55
N TYR A 225 17.00 -14.39 0.28
CA TYR A 225 18.31 -14.90 -0.11
C TYR A 225 19.46 -14.08 0.49
N ASP A 226 19.37 -12.75 0.44
CA ASP A 226 20.37 -11.87 1.04
C ASP A 226 20.42 -12.02 2.58
N ALA A 227 19.26 -12.08 3.23
CA ALA A 227 19.16 -12.31 4.67
C ALA A 227 19.76 -13.65 5.08
N TYR A 228 19.49 -14.74 4.34
CA TYR A 228 20.07 -16.06 4.57
C TYR A 228 21.60 -16.05 4.41
N LYS A 229 22.12 -15.40 3.37
CA LYS A 229 23.56 -15.28 3.13
C LYS A 229 24.27 -14.54 4.27
N LEU A 230 23.67 -13.46 4.78
CA LEU A 230 24.19 -12.71 5.93
C LEU A 230 24.16 -13.53 7.22
N LEU A 231 23.13 -14.37 7.42
CA LEU A 231 23.04 -15.27 8.56
C LEU A 231 24.11 -16.37 8.52
N LYS A 232 24.36 -16.97 7.35
CA LYS A 232 25.35 -18.03 7.17
C LYS A 232 26.79 -17.54 7.33
N ASN A 233 27.08 -16.32 6.85
CA ASN A 233 28.42 -15.73 6.88
C ASN A 233 28.68 -14.88 8.14
N ARG A 234 27.94 -15.12 9.24
CA ARG A 234 28.02 -14.36 10.50
C ARG A 234 29.43 -14.28 11.13
N HIS A 235 30.34 -15.18 10.77
CA HIS A 235 31.70 -15.24 11.30
C HIS A 235 32.70 -14.33 10.57
N ILE A 236 32.32 -13.66 9.49
CA ILE A 236 33.19 -12.69 8.81
C ILE A 236 32.88 -11.31 9.39
N GLU A 237 33.60 -10.95 10.46
CA GLU A 237 33.68 -9.59 10.99
C GLU A 237 34.33 -8.66 9.94
N GLY A 238 33.52 -8.20 9.00
CA GLY A 238 33.87 -7.15 8.07
C GLY A 238 32.59 -6.44 7.71
N GLY A 239 32.57 -5.11 7.88
CA GLY A 239 31.41 -4.26 7.66
C GLY A 239 30.63 -4.61 6.39
N GLN A 240 29.32 -4.33 6.41
CA GLN A 240 28.42 -4.67 5.31
C GLN A 240 29.02 -4.29 3.96
N LYS A 241 29.36 -5.30 3.15
CA LYS A 241 29.81 -5.07 1.78
C LYS A 241 28.64 -4.50 0.99
N VAL A 242 28.90 -3.40 0.27
CA VAL A 242 27.93 -2.81 -0.66
C VAL A 242 27.53 -3.90 -1.67
N PRO A 243 26.23 -4.04 -2.02
CA PRO A 243 25.82 -5.02 -3.02
C PRO A 243 26.54 -4.78 -4.36
N LYS A 244 26.96 -5.85 -5.04
CA LYS A 244 27.70 -5.76 -6.32
C LYS A 244 27.02 -4.86 -7.36
N MET A 245 25.68 -4.92 -7.43
CA MET A 245 24.89 -4.10 -8.34
C MET A 245 25.01 -2.61 -8.00
N ALA A 246 24.92 -2.25 -6.71
CA ALA A 246 25.12 -0.88 -6.26
C ALA A 246 26.56 -0.40 -6.52
N GLU A 247 27.58 -1.24 -6.30
CA GLU A 247 28.97 -0.90 -6.63
C GLU A 247 29.16 -0.59 -8.12
N SER A 248 28.54 -1.38 -9.01
CA SER A 248 28.58 -1.13 -10.46
C SER A 248 27.89 0.19 -10.83
N LEU A 249 26.74 0.50 -10.22
CA LEU A 249 25.98 1.71 -10.53
C LEU A 249 26.61 2.97 -9.91
N MET A 250 27.31 2.87 -8.79
CA MET A 250 28.08 3.97 -8.20
C MET A 250 29.26 4.39 -9.10
N LYS A 251 29.79 3.47 -9.93
CA LYS A 251 30.85 3.78 -10.91
C LYS A 251 30.34 4.57 -12.12
N LEU A 252 29.03 4.62 -12.33
CA LEU A 252 28.43 5.41 -13.41
C LEU A 252 28.47 6.90 -13.03
N GLU A 253 29.46 7.62 -13.54
CA GLU A 253 29.61 9.06 -13.34
C GLU A 253 28.80 9.89 -14.34
N ILE A 254 27.49 9.62 -14.43
CA ILE A 254 26.58 10.36 -15.31
C ILE A 254 25.99 11.55 -14.53
N PRO A 255 26.23 12.81 -14.93
CA PRO A 255 25.65 13.97 -14.26
C PRO A 255 24.12 14.02 -14.41
N PRO A 256 23.37 14.55 -13.42
CA PRO A 256 23.85 15.19 -12.20
C PRO A 256 24.18 14.17 -11.09
N MET A 257 25.40 14.28 -10.54
CA MET A 257 25.87 13.45 -9.42
C MET A 257 25.39 14.03 -8.10
N MET A 258 24.89 13.17 -7.21
CA MET A 258 24.41 13.57 -5.90
C MET A 258 25.08 12.79 -4.80
N GLU A 259 25.56 13.52 -3.80
CA GLU A 259 26.02 12.95 -2.54
C GLU A 259 24.90 12.96 -1.50
N PHE A 260 24.70 11.81 -0.86
CA PHE A 260 23.72 11.56 0.19
C PHE A 260 24.46 11.32 1.51
N LYS A 261 24.37 12.28 2.43
CA LYS A 261 25.21 12.36 3.62
C LYS A 261 24.96 11.25 4.63
N VAL A 262 23.70 10.88 4.83
CA VAL A 262 23.31 9.86 5.82
C VAL A 262 23.48 8.48 5.22
N ALA A 263 23.16 8.32 3.93
CA ALA A 263 23.42 7.08 3.21
C ALA A 263 24.93 6.83 2.96
N LYS A 264 25.77 7.88 2.99
CA LYS A 264 27.20 7.86 2.66
C LYS A 264 27.47 7.33 1.24
N VAL A 265 26.62 7.73 0.29
CA VAL A 265 26.67 7.31 -1.11
C VAL A 265 26.76 8.53 -2.02
N ARG A 266 27.60 8.44 -3.05
CA ARG A 266 27.59 9.35 -4.21
C ARG A 266 27.12 8.57 -5.43
N ILE A 267 25.97 8.94 -5.99
CA ILE A 267 25.38 8.25 -7.15
C ILE A 267 24.65 9.24 -8.07
N SER A 268 24.53 8.87 -9.33
CA SER A 268 23.79 9.65 -10.33
C SER A 268 22.29 9.73 -10.01
N ALA A 269 21.68 10.89 -10.25
CA ALA A 269 20.23 11.07 -10.16
C ALA A 269 19.46 10.07 -11.03
N TRP A 270 20.01 9.72 -12.20
CA TRP A 270 19.42 8.77 -13.15
C TRP A 270 19.21 7.37 -12.56
N VAL A 271 19.98 6.99 -11.54
CA VAL A 271 19.78 5.71 -10.85
C VAL A 271 18.61 5.78 -9.86
N THR A 272 18.41 6.94 -9.23
CA THR A 272 17.33 7.14 -8.24
C THR A 272 15.96 7.34 -8.88
N ILE A 273 15.90 7.90 -10.09
CA ILE A 273 14.64 8.24 -10.79
C ILE A 273 13.74 7.01 -11.03
N PRO A 274 14.22 5.91 -11.63
CA PRO A 274 13.39 4.72 -11.86
C PRO A 274 12.87 4.10 -10.57
N ILE A 275 13.68 4.12 -9.50
CA ILE A 275 13.31 3.57 -8.19
C ILE A 275 12.17 4.41 -7.60
N GLY A 276 12.30 5.73 -7.62
CA GLY A 276 11.25 6.62 -7.11
C GLY A 276 9.96 6.52 -7.92
N LEU A 277 10.04 6.50 -9.26
CA LEU A 277 8.89 6.27 -10.15
C LEU A 277 8.17 4.95 -9.82
N ALA A 278 8.89 3.83 -9.77
CA ALA A 278 8.32 2.52 -9.47
C ALA A 278 7.72 2.47 -8.05
N THR A 279 8.39 3.10 -7.08
CA THR A 279 7.91 3.24 -5.69
C THR A 279 6.57 3.99 -5.66
N GLY A 280 6.48 5.13 -6.35
CA GLY A 280 5.24 5.91 -6.44
C GLY A 280 4.12 5.18 -7.17
N MET A 281 4.43 4.53 -8.29
CA MET A 281 3.46 3.78 -9.08
C MET A 281 2.86 2.63 -8.28
N LEU A 282 3.68 1.79 -7.64
CA LEU A 282 3.19 0.71 -6.79
C LEU A 282 2.51 1.21 -5.51
N ALA A 283 2.92 2.36 -4.98
CA ALA A 283 2.19 2.98 -3.90
C ALA A 283 0.76 3.32 -4.36
N ALA A 284 0.57 3.92 -5.52
CA ALA A 284 -0.76 4.31 -5.97
C ALA A 284 -1.63 3.14 -6.43
N THR A 285 -1.06 2.10 -7.05
CA THR A 285 -1.82 0.97 -7.59
C THR A 285 -2.20 -0.05 -6.54
N ILE A 286 -1.29 -0.35 -5.61
CA ILE A 286 -1.48 -1.44 -4.63
C ILE A 286 -1.25 -1.01 -3.18
N ALA A 287 -0.86 0.25 -2.92
CA ALA A 287 -0.42 0.80 -1.63
C ALA A 287 0.99 0.41 -1.18
N VAL A 288 1.81 -0.26 -2.00
CA VAL A 288 3.02 -1.00 -1.56
C VAL A 288 4.35 -0.39 -2.03
N GLY A 289 4.43 0.92 -2.23
CA GLY A 289 5.62 1.56 -2.80
C GLY A 289 6.96 1.20 -2.16
N GLY A 290 7.04 1.23 -0.83
CA GLY A 290 8.29 1.00 -0.11
C GLY A 290 8.88 -0.40 -0.21
N PHE A 291 8.18 -1.36 -0.83
CA PHE A 291 8.77 -2.66 -1.15
C PHE A 291 9.66 -2.65 -2.37
N ILE A 292 9.50 -1.67 -3.25
CA ILE A 292 10.52 -1.36 -4.24
C ILE A 292 11.46 -0.29 -3.69
N GLY A 293 10.93 0.70 -2.97
CA GLY A 293 11.72 1.80 -2.41
C GLY A 293 12.86 1.34 -1.49
N VAL A 294 12.56 0.54 -0.46
CA VAL A 294 13.56 0.08 0.51
C VAL A 294 14.60 -0.85 -0.14
N PRO A 295 14.22 -1.95 -0.83
CA PRO A 295 15.18 -2.79 -1.54
C PRO A 295 15.93 -2.05 -2.66
N GLY A 296 15.28 -1.14 -3.38
CA GLY A 296 15.93 -0.30 -4.39
C GLY A 296 17.03 0.56 -3.77
N MET A 297 16.76 1.20 -2.63
CA MET A 297 17.79 1.93 -1.91
C MET A 297 18.91 1.02 -1.39
N ILE A 298 18.60 -0.19 -0.93
CA ILE A 298 19.62 -1.13 -0.43
C ILE A 298 20.51 -1.67 -1.57
N TYR A 299 19.90 -2.17 -2.64
CA TYR A 299 20.59 -3.00 -3.64
C TYR A 299 20.99 -2.25 -4.90
N VAL A 300 20.33 -1.13 -5.20
CA VAL A 300 20.62 -0.31 -6.38
C VAL A 300 21.38 0.95 -5.98
N VAL A 301 20.94 1.64 -4.92
CA VAL A 301 21.64 2.83 -4.41
C VAL A 301 22.79 2.47 -3.48
N GLY A 302 22.69 1.38 -2.70
CA GLY A 302 23.74 0.96 -1.76
C GLY A 302 23.63 1.57 -0.36
N ALA A 303 22.45 2.09 0.01
CA ALA A 303 22.19 2.53 1.38
C ALA A 303 22.08 1.33 2.34
N SER A 304 22.41 1.51 3.62
CA SER A 304 22.14 0.47 4.64
C SER A 304 20.64 0.23 4.80
N ALA A 305 20.22 -0.95 5.27
CA ALA A 305 18.79 -1.22 5.44
C ALA A 305 18.16 -0.30 6.48
N VAL A 306 18.89 0.09 7.54
CA VAL A 306 18.43 1.11 8.50
C VAL A 306 18.14 2.44 7.79
N VAL A 307 19.07 2.97 6.98
CA VAL A 307 18.89 4.27 6.30
C VAL A 307 17.84 4.20 5.21
N ALA A 308 17.84 3.15 4.39
CA ALA A 308 16.83 2.92 3.35
C ALA A 308 15.42 2.87 3.96
N SER A 309 15.26 2.07 5.02
CA SER A 309 14.01 1.95 5.76
C SER A 309 13.54 3.30 6.35
N ALA A 310 14.44 4.10 6.93
CA ALA A 310 14.07 5.39 7.50
C ALA A 310 13.69 6.41 6.43
N THR A 311 14.49 6.47 5.37
CA THR A 311 14.33 7.37 4.23
C THR A 311 13.02 7.10 3.50
N GLU A 312 12.62 5.83 3.38
CA GLU A 312 11.32 5.45 2.79
C GLU A 312 10.13 6.04 3.55
N LEU A 313 10.19 6.21 4.88
CA LEU A 313 9.11 6.88 5.60
C LEU A 313 8.96 8.35 5.17
N GLY A 314 10.07 9.01 4.82
CA GLY A 314 10.04 10.36 4.25
C GLY A 314 9.40 10.40 2.86
N ILE A 315 9.76 9.43 2.01
CA ILE A 315 9.16 9.27 0.67
C ILE A 315 7.66 8.99 0.81
N ALA A 316 7.29 8.03 1.68
CA ALA A 316 5.93 7.61 1.98
C ALA A 316 5.05 8.75 2.51
N PHE A 317 5.61 9.69 3.27
CA PHE A 317 4.89 10.89 3.70
C PHE A 317 4.48 11.74 2.50
N ILE A 318 5.41 12.06 1.60
CA ILE A 318 5.17 12.94 0.44
C ILE A 318 4.24 12.26 -0.57
N MET A 319 4.57 11.03 -0.99
CA MET A 319 3.73 10.30 -1.96
C MET A 319 2.36 9.93 -1.35
N GLY A 320 2.31 9.67 -0.04
CA GLY A 320 1.07 9.43 0.69
C GLY A 320 0.18 10.67 0.67
N ALA A 321 0.72 11.85 0.96
CA ALA A 321 -0.02 13.12 0.90
C ALA A 321 -0.61 13.33 -0.50
N TRP A 322 0.24 13.23 -1.53
CA TRP A 322 -0.17 13.44 -2.91
C TRP A 322 -1.20 12.40 -3.37
N GLY A 323 -0.97 11.12 -3.10
CA GLY A 323 -1.90 10.04 -3.44
C GLY A 323 -3.23 10.15 -2.70
N SER A 324 -3.24 10.66 -1.46
CA SER A 324 -4.46 10.90 -0.68
C SER A 324 -5.34 11.96 -1.35
N ILE A 325 -4.74 13.03 -1.88
CA ILE A 325 -5.47 14.06 -2.61
C ILE A 325 -6.09 13.43 -3.88
N GLN A 326 -5.30 12.71 -4.66
CA GLN A 326 -5.77 12.09 -5.91
C GLN A 326 -6.90 11.08 -5.70
N TRP A 327 -6.77 10.20 -4.70
CA TRP A 327 -7.80 9.23 -4.37
C TRP A 327 -9.02 9.86 -3.66
N GLY A 328 -8.79 10.91 -2.87
CA GLY A 328 -9.86 11.67 -2.21
C GLY A 328 -10.75 12.40 -3.20
N LEU A 329 -10.15 13.03 -4.22
CA LEU A 329 -10.88 13.63 -5.35
C LEU A 329 -11.70 12.58 -6.14
N SER A 330 -11.29 11.32 -6.09
CA SER A 330 -11.99 10.21 -6.75
C SER A 330 -13.10 9.59 -5.88
N GLY A 331 -13.27 10.03 -4.63
CA GLY A 331 -14.30 9.53 -3.71
C GLY A 331 -14.09 8.09 -3.21
N LEU A 332 -12.89 7.52 -3.38
CA LEU A 332 -12.58 6.11 -3.06
C LEU A 332 -12.02 5.88 -1.65
N ILE A 333 -11.79 6.95 -0.89
CA ILE A 333 -11.25 6.84 0.47
C ILE A 333 -12.39 6.58 1.46
N ASP A 334 -12.32 5.45 2.18
CA ASP A 334 -13.13 5.24 3.39
C ASP A 334 -12.41 5.87 4.59
N ILE A 335 -12.88 7.04 5.01
CA ILE A 335 -12.31 7.77 6.15
C ILE A 335 -12.52 7.02 7.47
N ARG A 336 -13.61 6.26 7.63
CA ARG A 336 -13.88 5.52 8.87
C ARG A 336 -12.84 4.41 9.04
N LEU A 337 -12.62 3.64 7.98
CA LEU A 337 -11.58 2.60 7.90
C LEU A 337 -10.19 3.21 8.15
N THR A 338 -9.89 4.31 7.47
CA THR A 338 -8.60 5.01 7.56
C THR A 338 -8.31 5.48 8.99
N LEU A 339 -9.27 6.14 9.64
CA LEU A 339 -9.08 6.69 11.00
C LEU A 339 -8.96 5.59 12.06
N LEU A 340 -9.73 4.51 11.95
CA LEU A 340 -9.63 3.38 12.88
C LEU A 340 -8.25 2.73 12.85
N ILE A 341 -7.75 2.40 11.65
CA ILE A 341 -6.42 1.83 11.48
C ILE A 341 -5.34 2.85 11.91
N LEU A 342 -5.56 4.14 11.61
CA LEU A 342 -4.63 5.20 11.99
C LEU A 342 -4.44 5.27 13.51
N SER A 343 -5.53 5.24 14.27
CA SER A 343 -5.54 5.41 15.73
C SER A 343 -4.53 4.50 16.45
N THR A 344 -4.48 3.21 16.07
CA THR A 344 -3.57 2.23 16.67
C THR A 344 -2.21 2.16 15.96
N SER A 345 -2.17 2.44 14.65
CA SER A 345 -0.93 2.40 13.89
C SER A 345 0.08 3.50 14.27
N LEU A 346 -0.39 4.63 14.82
CA LEU A 346 0.48 5.69 15.33
C LEU A 346 1.28 5.24 16.56
N ILE A 347 0.73 4.34 17.37
CA ILE A 347 1.45 3.70 18.48
C ILE A 347 2.45 2.70 17.90
N GLY A 348 1.98 1.84 16.99
CA GLY A 348 2.81 0.84 16.33
C GLY A 348 4.03 1.45 15.63
N VAL A 349 3.85 2.50 14.82
CA VAL A 349 4.97 3.11 14.05
C VAL A 349 6.05 3.66 14.96
N GLN A 350 5.68 4.15 16.14
CA GLN A 350 6.63 4.65 17.12
C GLN A 350 7.41 3.52 17.78
N LEU A 351 6.75 2.40 18.11
CA LEU A 351 7.40 1.20 18.65
C LEU A 351 8.34 0.58 17.61
N GLY A 352 7.89 0.48 16.35
CA GLY A 352 8.70 -0.06 15.26
C GLY A 352 9.92 0.79 14.98
N ALA A 353 9.76 2.11 14.94
CA ALA A 353 10.88 3.04 14.75
C ALA A 353 11.91 2.92 15.89
N LEU A 354 11.45 2.79 17.14
CA LEU A 354 12.33 2.53 18.28
C LEU A 354 13.01 1.16 18.16
N GLY A 355 12.33 0.15 17.63
CA GLY A 355 12.93 -1.15 17.41
C GLY A 355 14.15 -1.11 16.50
N THR A 356 14.17 -0.23 15.50
CA THR A 356 15.30 -0.10 14.57
C THR A 356 16.60 0.41 15.22
N THR A 357 16.55 1.01 16.41
CA THR A 357 17.76 1.48 17.11
C THR A 357 18.46 0.38 17.91
N TYR A 358 17.79 -0.74 18.16
CA TYR A 358 18.31 -1.85 18.98
C TYR A 358 18.61 -3.13 18.19
N VAL A 359 18.25 -3.17 16.90
CA VAL A 359 18.41 -4.35 16.05
C VAL A 359 19.50 -4.17 15.01
N LYS A 360 20.13 -5.29 14.66
CA LYS A 360 21.10 -5.35 13.56
C LYS A 360 20.40 -5.24 12.21
N ASP A 361 21.09 -4.66 11.21
CA ASP A 361 20.54 -4.38 9.88
C ASP A 361 19.91 -5.60 9.18
N TYR A 362 20.53 -6.78 9.29
CA TYR A 362 20.00 -8.01 8.69
C TYR A 362 18.66 -8.47 9.30
N MET A 363 18.34 -8.10 10.56
CA MET A 363 17.04 -8.42 11.16
C MET A 363 15.90 -7.70 10.45
N ILE A 364 16.14 -6.47 9.95
CA ILE A 364 15.16 -5.74 9.13
C ILE A 364 14.86 -6.53 7.85
N LYS A 365 15.90 -7.08 7.21
CA LYS A 365 15.76 -7.91 6.01
C LYS A 365 15.01 -9.21 6.30
N VAL A 366 15.29 -9.88 7.42
CA VAL A 366 14.57 -11.11 7.84
C VAL A 366 13.08 -10.84 8.04
N VAL A 367 12.72 -9.80 8.80
CA VAL A 367 11.31 -9.46 9.04
C VAL A 367 10.61 -9.10 7.72
N MET A 368 11.27 -8.30 6.88
CA MET A 368 10.74 -7.92 5.57
C MET A 368 10.50 -9.17 4.70
N ALA A 369 11.51 -10.02 4.50
CA ALA A 369 11.38 -11.22 3.68
C ALA A 369 10.29 -12.17 4.19
N ALA A 370 10.29 -12.49 5.50
CA ALA A 370 9.32 -13.40 6.09
C ALA A 370 7.89 -12.90 5.87
N THR A 371 7.64 -11.62 6.17
CA THR A 371 6.29 -11.06 6.05
C THR A 371 5.84 -10.93 4.60
N MET A 372 6.74 -10.59 3.67
CA MET A 372 6.42 -10.54 2.24
C MET A 372 5.99 -11.90 1.69
N LEU A 373 6.77 -12.94 1.95
CA LEU A 373 6.52 -14.26 1.39
C LEU A 373 5.23 -14.87 1.96
N VAL A 374 4.96 -14.68 3.26
CA VAL A 374 3.71 -15.17 3.86
C VAL A 374 2.49 -14.39 3.34
N VAL A 375 2.59 -13.07 3.16
CA VAL A 375 1.50 -12.29 2.54
C VAL A 375 1.29 -12.65 1.07
N ALA A 376 2.35 -13.03 0.34
CA ALA A 376 2.23 -13.51 -1.03
C ALA A 376 1.36 -14.77 -1.10
N VAL A 377 1.50 -15.70 -0.14
CA VAL A 377 0.61 -16.86 -0.02
C VAL A 377 -0.84 -16.41 0.22
N SER A 378 -1.05 -15.42 1.11
CA SER A 378 -2.40 -14.89 1.38
C SER A 378 -3.08 -14.33 0.13
N ARG A 379 -2.37 -13.55 -0.68
CA ARG A 379 -2.92 -12.99 -1.93
C ARG A 379 -3.02 -14.01 -3.04
N GLY A 380 -2.06 -14.92 -3.15
CA GLY A 380 -2.08 -16.02 -4.12
C GLY A 380 -3.33 -16.88 -3.98
N ALA A 381 -3.71 -17.21 -2.74
CA ALA A 381 -4.92 -17.99 -2.47
C ALA A 381 -6.22 -17.30 -2.93
N LYS A 382 -6.26 -15.97 -3.04
CA LYS A 382 -7.47 -15.22 -3.47
C LYS A 382 -7.59 -15.07 -4.98
N ILE A 383 -6.49 -15.24 -5.74
CA ILE A 383 -6.49 -15.05 -7.20
C ILE A 383 -7.51 -15.95 -7.92
N PRO A 384 -7.64 -17.26 -7.62
CA PRO A 384 -8.63 -18.10 -8.29
C PRO A 384 -10.07 -17.61 -8.11
N GLY A 385 -10.41 -17.14 -6.89
CA GLY A 385 -11.73 -16.55 -6.63
C GLY A 385 -11.99 -15.31 -7.48
N TYR A 386 -11.00 -14.41 -7.58
CA TYR A 386 -11.14 -13.22 -8.41
C TYR A 386 -11.19 -13.50 -9.92
N LEU A 387 -10.55 -14.57 -10.39
CA LEU A 387 -10.66 -15.03 -11.79
C LEU A 387 -12.07 -15.54 -12.11
N SER A 388 -12.69 -16.25 -11.16
CA SER A 388 -14.08 -16.66 -11.25
C SER A 388 -15.04 -15.46 -11.23
N ASP A 389 -14.78 -14.46 -10.37
CA ASP A 389 -15.62 -13.26 -10.25
C ASP A 389 -15.67 -12.44 -11.55
N ILE A 390 -14.59 -12.43 -12.34
CA ILE A 390 -14.54 -11.72 -13.64
C ILE A 390 -14.97 -12.58 -14.84
N GLY A 391 -15.36 -13.84 -14.60
CA GLY A 391 -15.80 -14.77 -15.64
C GLY A 391 -14.68 -15.30 -16.55
N TRP A 392 -13.41 -15.22 -16.12
CA TRP A 392 -12.28 -15.80 -16.86
C TRP A 392 -12.03 -17.28 -16.54
N GLN A 393 -12.70 -17.79 -15.51
CA GLN A 393 -12.71 -19.19 -15.12
C GLN A 393 -14.13 -19.59 -14.70
N ASP A 394 -14.46 -20.88 -14.85
CA ASP A 394 -15.70 -21.46 -14.31
C ASP A 394 -15.85 -21.19 -12.80
N ALA A 395 -17.10 -21.15 -12.36
CA ALA A 395 -17.44 -20.99 -10.96
C ALA A 395 -16.76 -22.07 -10.11
N LEU A 396 -15.96 -21.63 -9.13
CA LEU A 396 -15.28 -22.54 -8.22
C LEU A 396 -16.28 -23.22 -7.28
N ASP A 397 -16.00 -24.49 -6.94
CA ASP A 397 -16.75 -25.21 -5.92
C ASP A 397 -16.73 -24.46 -4.58
N ALA A 398 -17.87 -24.48 -3.88
CA ALA A 398 -18.04 -23.74 -2.63
C ALA A 398 -17.02 -24.16 -1.55
N ASN A 399 -16.63 -25.44 -1.50
CA ASN A 399 -15.63 -25.92 -0.54
C ASN A 399 -14.24 -25.39 -0.87
N LEU A 400 -13.89 -25.33 -2.16
CA LEU A 400 -12.62 -24.78 -2.61
C LEU A 400 -12.53 -23.28 -2.31
N VAL A 401 -13.60 -22.52 -2.56
CA VAL A 401 -13.68 -21.10 -2.19
C VAL A 401 -13.48 -20.91 -0.69
N PHE A 402 -14.17 -21.70 0.14
CA PHE A 402 -14.02 -21.65 1.59
C PHE A 402 -12.59 -21.95 2.05
N LEU A 403 -11.97 -22.99 1.49
CA LEU A 403 -10.58 -23.38 1.79
C LEU A 403 -9.59 -22.26 1.41
N LEU A 404 -9.70 -21.72 0.20
CA LEU A 404 -8.83 -20.63 -0.28
C LEU A 404 -8.98 -19.37 0.57
N ASN A 405 -10.20 -19.04 0.98
CA ASN A 405 -10.47 -17.92 1.88
C ASN A 405 -9.82 -18.11 3.24
N ASN A 406 -9.87 -19.31 3.81
CA ASN A 406 -9.24 -19.64 5.08
C ASN A 406 -7.72 -19.62 5.00
N ILE A 407 -7.13 -20.18 3.94
CA ILE A 407 -5.68 -20.09 3.69
C ILE A 407 -5.27 -18.61 3.64
N SER A 408 -6.02 -17.80 2.89
CA SER A 408 -5.75 -16.37 2.78
C SER A 408 -5.77 -15.65 4.13
N PHE A 409 -6.80 -15.92 4.93
CA PHE A 409 -6.97 -15.31 6.25
C PHE A 409 -5.87 -15.74 7.23
N TRP A 410 -5.62 -17.05 7.37
CA TRP A 410 -4.64 -17.56 8.32
C TRP A 410 -3.21 -17.23 7.92
N ALA A 411 -2.88 -17.19 6.63
CA ALA A 411 -1.58 -16.70 6.16
C ALA A 411 -1.37 -15.24 6.57
N LEU A 412 -2.39 -14.40 6.47
CA LEU A 412 -2.30 -13.00 6.88
C LEU A 412 -2.09 -12.85 8.40
N VAL A 413 -2.85 -13.63 9.19
CA VAL A 413 -2.68 -13.68 10.66
C VAL A 413 -1.26 -14.14 11.00
N ALA A 414 -0.78 -15.21 10.37
CA ALA A 414 0.58 -15.72 10.55
C ALA A 414 1.64 -14.67 10.19
N ALA A 415 1.47 -13.94 9.08
CA ALA A 415 2.39 -12.88 8.69
C ALA A 415 2.49 -11.79 9.78
N LEU A 416 1.35 -11.32 10.29
CA LEU A 416 1.29 -10.31 11.36
C LEU A 416 1.92 -10.82 12.66
N SER A 417 1.59 -12.05 13.08
CA SER A 417 2.10 -12.67 14.30
C SER A 417 3.61 -12.93 14.23
N ILE A 418 4.11 -13.50 13.13
CA ILE A 418 5.54 -13.75 12.90
C ILE A 418 6.31 -12.43 12.94
N ALA A 419 5.79 -11.39 12.27
CA ALA A 419 6.46 -10.09 12.28
C ALA A 419 6.54 -9.47 13.67
N GLY A 420 5.40 -9.42 14.37
CA GLY A 420 5.32 -8.88 15.72
C GLY A 420 6.25 -9.62 16.67
N MET A 421 6.28 -10.95 16.59
CA MET A 421 7.15 -11.78 17.43
C MET A 421 8.62 -11.55 17.13
N ILE A 422 9.05 -11.58 15.86
CA ILE A 422 10.45 -11.36 15.49
C ILE A 422 10.91 -9.97 15.92
N ILE A 423 10.10 -8.93 15.65
CA ILE A 423 10.43 -7.55 16.04
C ILE A 423 10.58 -7.45 17.55
N THR A 424 9.58 -7.91 18.33
CA THR A 424 9.61 -7.82 19.79
C THR A 424 10.80 -8.59 20.39
N VAL A 425 11.05 -9.82 19.94
CA VAL A 425 12.18 -10.62 20.42
C VAL A 425 13.51 -9.96 20.07
N ALA A 426 13.66 -9.46 18.84
CA ALA A 426 14.87 -8.78 18.42
C ALA A 426 15.11 -7.49 19.22
N MET A 427 14.05 -6.74 19.51
CA MET A 427 14.10 -5.54 20.35
C MET A 427 14.52 -5.86 21.78
N ILE A 428 13.89 -6.85 22.43
CA ILE A 428 14.22 -7.21 23.82
C ILE A 428 15.68 -7.66 23.92
N LYS A 429 16.13 -8.53 23.00
CA LYS A 429 17.54 -8.98 22.97
C LYS A 429 18.50 -7.80 22.76
N GLY A 430 18.16 -6.87 21.87
CA GLY A 430 18.95 -5.67 21.63
C GLY A 430 19.04 -4.74 22.85
N ILE A 431 17.93 -4.52 23.54
CA ILE A 431 17.88 -3.70 24.76
C ILE A 431 18.71 -4.34 25.88
N VAL A 432 18.58 -5.65 26.09
CA VAL A 432 19.35 -6.38 27.11
C VAL A 432 20.85 -6.29 26.82
N ALA A 433 21.27 -6.53 25.57
CA ALA A 433 22.67 -6.41 25.19
C ALA A 433 23.23 -5.00 25.40
N HIS A 434 22.42 -3.96 25.12
CA HIS A 434 22.84 -2.56 25.30
C HIS A 434 22.93 -2.14 26.78
N ARG A 435 22.16 -2.75 27.67
CA ARG A 435 22.29 -2.53 29.13
C ARG A 435 23.56 -3.17 29.69
N VAL A 436 23.87 -4.39 29.28
CA VAL A 436 25.07 -5.12 29.74
C VAL A 436 26.37 -4.38 29.38
N VAL A 437 26.41 -3.66 28.25
CA VAL A 437 27.57 -2.87 27.81
C VAL A 437 27.61 -1.46 28.45
N GLY A 438 26.49 -0.97 28.99
CA GLY A 438 26.42 0.34 29.65
C GLY A 438 26.78 0.31 31.13
N ASP A 439 26.76 -0.88 31.76
CA ASP A 439 27.13 -1.12 33.17
C ASP A 439 28.59 -1.62 33.32
N SER A 440 29.36 -1.64 32.23
CA SER A 440 30.81 -1.96 32.17
C SER A 440 31.60 -0.76 31.68
#